data_AF-A0A2N9W2J8-F1
#
_entry.id   AF-A0A2N9W2J8-F1
#
_cell.length_a   1.000
_cell.length_b   1.000
_cell.length_c   1.000
_cell.angle_alpha   90.00
_cell.angle_beta   90.00
_cell.angle_gamma   90.00
#
_symmetry.space_group_name_H-M   'P 1'
#
loop_
_entity.id
_entity.type
_entity.pdbx_description
1 polymer ?
#
loop_
_entity_poly.entity_id
_entity_poly.type
_entity_poly.pdbx_seq_one_letter_code
_entity_poly.pdbx_strand_id
1 'polypeptide(L)'
;MCCALGALLIALITAWRTRFRALLGWWPRARLAVTFVATAITLIAGSALAAQHFSHYVARAQVNERGILAEILAQPICSGGGRKQKARDDVPGPSLHI
;
A
#
# COMPACT_ATOMS: atom_id res chain seq x y z
N MET A 1 16.77 -19.30 -13.97
CA MET A 1 16.29 -20.21 -12.91
C MET A 1 15.18 -19.62 -12.02
N CYS A 2 15.00 -18.30 -11.99
CA CYS A 2 13.91 -17.61 -11.27
C CYS A 2 12.48 -17.99 -11.76
N CYS A 3 12.31 -18.27 -13.06
CA CYS A 3 10.98 -18.56 -13.63
C CYS A 3 10.38 -19.89 -13.14
N ALA A 4 11.21 -20.94 -12.99
CA ALA A 4 10.77 -22.23 -12.47
C ALA A 4 10.39 -22.16 -10.98
N LEU A 5 11.15 -21.38 -10.20
CA LEU A 5 10.85 -21.06 -8.81
C LEU A 5 9.54 -20.28 -8.69
N GLY A 6 9.31 -19.30 -9.57
CA GLY A 6 8.05 -18.57 -9.65
C GLY A 6 6.85 -19.47 -9.96
N ALA A 7 6.98 -20.34 -10.98
CA ALA A 7 5.93 -21.28 -11.34
C ALA A 7 5.62 -22.27 -10.20
N LEU A 8 6.64 -22.78 -9.51
CA LEU A 8 6.49 -23.68 -8.37
C LEU A 8 5.76 -23.00 -7.21
N LEU A 9 6.12 -21.75 -6.88
CA LEU A 9 5.46 -20.98 -5.83
C LEU A 9 3.99 -20.72 -6.17
N ILE A 10 3.69 -20.37 -7.42
CA ILE A 10 2.31 -20.15 -7.88
C ILE A 10 1.50 -21.44 -7.77
N ALA A 11 2.06 -22.58 -8.20
CA ALA A 11 1.41 -23.89 -8.09
C ALA A 11 1.16 -24.28 -6.62
N LEU A 12 2.12 -24.03 -5.74
CA LEU A 12 1.99 -24.31 -4.31
C LEU A 12 0.90 -23.44 -3.66
N ILE A 13 0.90 -22.13 -3.95
CA ILE A 13 -0.09 -21.17 -3.43
C ILE A 13 -1.49 -21.53 -3.93
N THR A 14 -1.63 -21.88 -5.21
CA THR A 14 -2.93 -22.24 -5.78
C THR A 14 -3.47 -23.54 -5.18
N ALA A 15 -2.65 -24.59 -5.07
CA ALA A 15 -3.02 -25.84 -4.40
C ALA A 15 -3.36 -25.66 -2.92
N TRP A 16 -2.63 -24.78 -2.22
CA TRP A 16 -2.92 -24.44 -0.83
C TRP A 16 -4.25 -23.70 -0.69
N ARG A 17 -4.52 -22.72 -1.57
CA ARG A 17 -5.78 -21.95 -1.56
C ARG A 17 -7.00 -22.80 -1.84
N THR A 18 -6.92 -23.77 -2.76
CA THR A 18 -8.05 -24.68 -3.04
C THR A 18 -8.34 -25.57 -1.84
N ARG A 19 -7.31 -26.13 -1.19
CA ARG A 19 -7.46 -26.92 0.05
C ARG A 19 -8.00 -26.09 1.20
N PHE A 20 -7.50 -24.87 1.41
CA PHE A 20 -8.03 -23.96 2.43
C PHE A 20 -9.49 -23.60 2.18
N ARG A 21 -9.88 -23.34 0.94
CA ARG A 21 -11.28 -23.06 0.58
C ARG A 21 -12.19 -24.26 0.79
N ALA A 22 -11.70 -25.48 0.54
CA ALA A 22 -12.45 -26.70 0.82
C ALA A 22 -12.66 -26.89 2.34
N LEU A 23 -11.59 -26.73 3.14
CA LEU A 23 -11.64 -26.80 4.61
C LEU A 23 -12.55 -25.71 5.21
N LEU A 24 -12.43 -24.47 4.74
CA LEU A 24 -13.31 -23.36 5.12
C LEU A 24 -14.74 -23.59 4.61
N GLY A 25 -14.94 -24.33 3.52
CA GLY A 25 -16.25 -24.72 3.00
C GLY A 25 -17.04 -25.62 3.93
N TRP A 26 -16.34 -26.45 4.70
CA TRP A 26 -16.96 -27.32 5.68
C TRP A 26 -17.29 -26.60 7.00
N TRP A 27 -16.65 -25.46 7.28
CA TRP A 27 -16.82 -24.71 8.52
C TRP A 27 -17.34 -23.28 8.29
N PRO A 28 -18.67 -23.05 8.35
CA PRO A 28 -19.27 -21.74 8.10
C PRO A 28 -18.80 -20.66 9.08
N ARG A 29 -18.50 -21.03 10.33
CA ARG A 29 -17.92 -20.10 11.33
C ARG A 29 -16.51 -19.65 10.96
N ALA A 30 -15.69 -20.53 10.39
CA ALA A 30 -14.33 -20.19 9.97
C ALA A 30 -14.33 -19.23 8.78
N ARG A 31 -15.29 -19.35 7.85
CA ARG A 31 -15.48 -18.36 6.77
C ARG A 31 -15.75 -16.97 7.33
N LEU A 32 -16.70 -16.86 8.25
CA LEU A 32 -17.03 -15.58 8.89
C LEU A 32 -15.79 -14.99 9.58
N ALA A 33 -15.09 -15.78 10.38
CA ALA A 33 -13.88 -15.33 11.07
C ALA A 33 -12.80 -14.81 10.09
N VAL A 34 -12.54 -15.53 9.01
CA VAL A 34 -11.56 -15.09 7.98
C VAL A 34 -12.01 -13.80 7.31
N THR A 35 -13.29 -13.65 6.99
CA THR A 35 -13.80 -12.40 6.40
C THR A 35 -13.69 -11.24 7.38
N PHE A 36 -14.06 -11.43 8.65
CA PHE A 36 -13.94 -10.39 9.67
C PHE A 36 -12.49 -9.95 9.86
N VAL A 37 -11.56 -10.90 9.96
CA VAL A 37 -10.14 -10.61 10.11
C VAL A 37 -9.60 -9.88 8.87
N ALA A 38 -9.95 -10.34 7.67
CA ALA A 38 -9.53 -9.68 6.44
C ALA A 38 -10.06 -8.25 6.36
N THR A 39 -11.34 -8.04 6.66
CA THR A 39 -11.96 -6.71 6.70
C THR A 39 -11.31 -5.83 7.75
N ALA A 40 -11.04 -6.34 8.96
CA ALA A 40 -10.35 -5.58 10.00
C ALA A 40 -8.95 -5.15 9.56
N ILE A 41 -8.17 -6.05 8.98
CA ILE A 41 -6.84 -5.73 8.44
C ILE A 41 -6.94 -4.67 7.35
N THR A 42 -7.88 -4.81 6.41
CA THR A 42 -8.10 -3.81 5.35
C THR A 42 -8.49 -2.45 5.92
N LEU A 43 -9.37 -2.40 6.93
CA LEU A 43 -9.77 -1.15 7.57
C LEU A 43 -8.60 -0.49 8.30
N ILE A 44 -7.83 -1.25 9.06
CA ILE A 44 -6.66 -0.74 9.81
C ILE A 44 -5.60 -0.21 8.83
N ALA A 45 -5.18 -1.04 7.87
CA ALA A 45 -4.17 -0.67 6.89
C ALA A 45 -4.63 0.51 6.01
N GLY A 46 -5.88 0.48 5.57
CA GLY A 46 -6.47 1.56 4.77
C GLY A 46 -6.56 2.88 5.55
N SER A 47 -6.94 2.83 6.83
CA SER A 47 -7.02 4.02 7.68
C SER A 47 -5.65 4.61 7.97
N ALA A 48 -4.65 3.76 8.24
CA ALA A 48 -3.27 4.22 8.44
C ALA A 48 -2.72 4.89 7.17
N LEU A 49 -2.94 4.28 6.01
CA LEU A 49 -2.51 4.85 4.73
C LEU A 49 -3.24 6.16 4.42
N ALA A 50 -4.53 6.25 4.71
CA ALA A 50 -5.31 7.47 4.57
C ALA A 50 -4.77 8.57 5.50
N ALA A 51 -4.51 8.26 6.77
CA ALA A 51 -3.97 9.20 7.75
C ALA A 51 -2.59 9.75 7.33
N GLN A 52 -1.71 8.88 6.81
CA GLN A 52 -0.39 9.30 6.31
C GLN A 52 -0.48 10.34 5.17
N HIS A 53 -1.49 10.25 4.31
CA HIS A 53 -1.64 11.15 3.17
C HIS A 53 -2.60 12.31 3.43
N PHE A 54 -3.45 12.22 4.45
CA PHE A 54 -4.46 13.23 4.76
C PHE A 54 -3.84 14.58 5.09
N SER A 55 -2.77 14.61 5.89
CA SER A 55 -2.05 15.85 6.22
C SER A 55 -1.51 16.55 4.97
N HIS A 56 -1.08 15.79 3.97
CA HIS A 56 -0.60 16.33 2.69
C HIS A 56 -1.75 16.92 1.86
N TYR A 57 -2.93 16.30 1.86
CA TYR A 57 -4.10 16.88 1.20
C TYR A 57 -4.59 18.14 1.91
N VAL A 58 -4.55 18.18 3.25
CA VAL A 58 -4.87 19.39 4.02
C VAL A 58 -3.93 20.53 3.65
N ALA A 59 -2.62 20.27 3.61
CA ALA A 59 -1.63 21.28 3.24
C ALA A 59 -1.86 21.81 1.80
N ARG A 60 -2.15 20.94 0.83
CA ARG A 60 -2.43 21.36 -0.55
C ARG A 60 -3.76 22.10 -0.69
N ALA A 61 -4.80 21.62 -0.02
CA ALA A 61 -6.13 22.24 0.00
C ALA A 61 -6.06 23.70 0.49
N GLN A 62 -5.26 23.95 1.55
CA GLN A 62 -4.99 25.29 2.06
C GLN A 62 -4.27 26.17 1.03
N VAL A 63 -3.20 25.67 0.40
CA VAL A 63 -2.46 26.42 -0.63
C VAL A 63 -3.31 26.73 -1.86
N ASN A 64 -4.19 25.81 -2.24
CA ASN A 64 -5.01 25.93 -3.44
C ASN A 64 -6.38 26.60 -3.19
N GLU A 65 -6.67 27.05 -1.96
CA GLU A 65 -7.96 27.64 -1.56
C GLU A 65 -9.15 26.76 -1.96
N ARG A 66 -8.99 25.43 -1.81
CA ARG A 66 -9.97 24.41 -2.23
C ARG A 66 -10.30 23.48 -1.08
N GLY A 67 -11.48 22.88 -1.11
CA GLY A 67 -11.83 21.81 -0.17
C GLY A 67 -10.97 20.57 -0.35
N ILE A 68 -10.72 19.83 0.73
CA ILE A 68 -9.89 18.60 0.72
C ILE A 68 -10.40 17.58 -0.30
N LEU A 69 -11.72 17.39 -0.39
CA LEU A 69 -12.32 16.48 -1.36
C LEU A 69 -12.10 16.94 -2.81
N ALA A 70 -12.18 18.26 -3.07
CA ALA A 70 -11.92 18.83 -4.38
C ALA A 70 -10.44 18.65 -4.78
N GLU A 71 -9.53 18.78 -3.83
CA GLU A 71 -8.10 18.53 -4.03
C GLU A 71 -7.79 17.05 -4.32
N ILE A 72 -8.42 16.11 -3.58
CA ILE A 72 -8.28 14.67 -3.81
C ILE A 72 -8.75 14.29 -5.22
N LEU A 73 -9.88 14.86 -5.67
CA LEU A 73 -10.44 14.61 -7.00
C LEU A 73 -9.61 15.25 -8.11
N ALA A 74 -9.07 16.45 -7.88
CA ALA A 74 -8.25 17.15 -8.85
C ALA A 74 -6.87 16.50 -9.02
N GLN A 75 -6.27 15.99 -7.93
CA GLN A 75 -4.90 15.48 -7.96
C GLN A 75 -4.63 14.39 -6.91
N PRO A 76 -5.04 13.13 -7.17
CA PRO A 76 -4.81 12.04 -6.25
C PRO A 76 -3.30 11.74 -6.09
N ILE A 77 -2.80 11.72 -4.86
CA ILE A 77 -1.38 11.46 -4.53
C ILE A 77 -0.94 10.06 -5.00
N CYS A 78 -1.88 9.10 -5.07
CA CYS A 78 -1.63 7.73 -5.51
C CYS A 78 -1.42 7.56 -7.02
N SER A 79 -1.69 8.59 -7.85
CA SER A 79 -1.44 8.54 -9.30
C SER A 79 -0.01 8.97 -9.68
N GLY A 80 0.88 9.17 -8.70
CA GLY A 80 2.26 9.57 -8.90
C GLY A 80 3.17 8.42 -9.35
N GLY A 81 3.23 8.18 -10.67
CA GLY A 81 4.35 7.46 -11.28
C GLY A 81 5.69 8.11 -10.93
N GLY A 82 6.72 7.28 -10.73
CA GLY A 82 8.04 7.67 -10.23
C GLY A 82 8.63 8.88 -10.97
N ARG A 83 8.67 10.03 -10.28
CA ARG A 83 9.64 11.07 -10.61
C ARG A 83 10.89 10.80 -9.81
N LYS A 84 11.91 10.32 -10.54
CA LYS A 84 13.28 10.10 -10.08
C LYS A 84 13.72 11.20 -9.12
N GLN A 85 13.96 10.84 -7.86
CA GLN A 85 14.82 11.58 -6.96
C GLN A 85 16.27 11.22 -7.31
N LYS A 86 16.67 11.55 -8.54
CA LYS A 86 18.07 11.60 -8.96
C LYS A 86 18.35 13.05 -9.25
N ALA A 87 19.03 13.71 -8.30
CA ALA A 87 19.73 15.01 -8.39
C ALA A 87 19.40 15.92 -7.19
N ARG A 88 19.90 15.59 -5.98
CA ARG A 88 20.29 16.63 -5.02
C ARG A 88 21.17 16.20 -3.83
N ASP A 89 21.94 15.12 -3.94
CA ASP A 89 22.94 14.77 -2.90
C ASP A 89 24.40 14.90 -3.39
N ASP A 90 24.64 15.61 -4.51
CA ASP A 90 25.95 16.18 -4.82
C ASP A 90 26.11 17.50 -4.04
N VAL A 91 26.33 17.41 -2.73
CA VAL A 91 26.91 18.50 -1.94
C VAL A 91 28.20 17.98 -1.33
N PRO A 92 29.38 18.47 -1.74
CA PRO A 92 30.65 18.09 -1.13
C PRO A 92 30.68 18.62 0.31
N GLY A 93 31.05 17.75 1.25
CA GLY A 93 31.19 18.11 2.66
C GLY A 93 32.28 19.15 2.90
N PRO A 94 32.18 19.96 3.98
CA PRO A 94 33.27 20.83 4.39
C PRO A 94 34.37 19.99 5.04
N SER A 95 35.51 19.87 4.36
CA SER A 95 36.80 19.56 4.98
C SER A 95 37.12 20.63 6.01
N LEU A 96 37.08 20.30 7.30
CA LEU A 96 37.67 21.14 8.34
C LEU A 96 38.92 20.44 8.87
N HIS A 97 40.07 20.88 8.34
CA HIS A 97 41.38 20.72 8.94
C HIS A 97 41.49 21.67 10.14
N ILE A 98 41.66 21.13 11.36
CA ILE A 98 42.47 21.71 12.44
C ILE A 98 43.14 20.54 13.16
#